data_AF-A0A842IIH4-F1
#
_entry.id   AF-A0A842IIH4-F1
#
_cell.length_a   1.000
_cell.length_b   1.000
_cell.length_c   1.000
_cell.angle_alpha   90.00
_cell.angle_beta   90.00
_cell.angle_gamma   90.00
#
_symmetry.space_group_name_H-M   'P 1'
#
loop_
_entity.id
_entity.type
_entity.pdbx_description
1 polymer ?
#
loop_
_entity_poly.entity_id
_entity_poly.type
_entity_poly.pdbx_seq_one_letter_code
_entity_poly.pdbx_strand_id
1 'polypeptide(L)'
;MKSNKHNGGFRVPENYFEGFADRIKDRLQASGGAGLPEETGFRVPGGYFENFQDRLTQRLAGEQPGDSRGKVRRLWPARLGWTAAAAAAVILLVTFWPASTADALGFEDLAQTEIQRYLEDDGDDMGAYELAESLPLEEIALSDVLESLPEEDQILDYLNQDSETVDELYWNGDE
;
A
#
# COMPACT_ATOMS: atom_id res chain seq x y z
N MET A 1 -3.05 -15.78 12.24
CA MET A 1 -1.78 -16.49 12.57
C MET A 1 -1.48 -17.48 11.44
N LYS A 2 -0.33 -17.36 10.76
CA LYS A 2 0.03 -18.21 9.60
C LYS A 2 0.63 -19.53 10.10
N SER A 3 0.05 -20.66 9.73
CA SER A 3 0.58 -21.99 10.05
C SER A 3 1.72 -22.37 9.09
N ASN A 4 2.93 -22.50 9.62
CA ASN A 4 4.13 -22.87 8.87
C ASN A 4 4.11 -24.37 8.54
N LYS A 5 3.71 -24.73 7.31
CA LYS A 5 3.58 -26.12 6.84
C LYS A 5 4.96 -26.65 6.45
N HIS A 6 5.72 -27.12 7.45
CA HIS A 6 6.95 -27.86 7.22
C HIS A 6 6.60 -29.20 6.58
N ASN A 7 6.62 -29.26 5.25
CA ASN A 7 6.58 -30.52 4.50
C ASN A 7 7.96 -31.21 4.65
N GLY A 8 8.26 -31.67 5.86
CA GLY A 8 9.46 -32.44 6.16
C GLY A 8 9.41 -33.76 5.40
N GLY A 9 10.25 -33.89 4.36
CA GLY A 9 10.36 -35.05 3.48
C GLY A 9 10.93 -36.31 4.13
N PHE A 10 10.91 -36.40 5.46
CA PHE A 10 11.36 -37.56 6.23
C PHE A 10 10.22 -38.05 7.12
N ARG A 11 9.21 -38.66 6.50
CA ARG A 11 8.19 -39.45 7.21
C ARG A 11 8.52 -40.92 7.04
N VAL A 12 8.73 -41.62 8.14
CA VAL A 12 8.86 -43.07 8.13
C VAL A 12 7.49 -43.72 7.87
N PRO A 13 7.42 -44.90 7.23
CA PRO A 13 6.17 -45.64 7.09
C PRO A 13 5.50 -45.91 8.44
N GLU A 14 4.17 -46.05 8.42
CA GLU A 14 3.43 -46.53 9.59
C GLU A 14 4.00 -47.87 10.05
N ASN A 15 4.16 -48.03 11.36
CA ASN A 15 4.69 -49.23 12.01
C ASN A 15 6.15 -49.61 11.65
N TYR A 16 6.93 -48.72 11.03
CA TYR A 16 8.34 -48.98 10.69
C TYR A 16 9.19 -49.47 11.87
N PHE A 17 8.96 -48.92 13.06
CA PHE A 17 9.67 -49.28 14.28
C PHE A 17 9.02 -50.41 15.08
N GLU A 18 7.82 -50.84 14.70
CA GLU A 18 7.13 -51.95 15.37
C GLU A 18 7.93 -53.24 15.13
N GLY A 19 8.28 -53.96 16.21
CA GLY A 19 9.11 -55.18 16.15
C GLY A 19 10.56 -54.96 15.67
N PHE A 20 11.05 -53.72 15.61
CA PHE A 20 12.42 -53.44 15.14
C PHE A 20 13.50 -54.10 16.02
N ALA A 21 13.32 -54.04 17.34
CA ALA A 21 14.24 -54.65 18.30
C ALA A 21 14.29 -56.18 18.13
N ASP A 22 13.14 -56.81 17.95
CA ASP A 22 13.02 -58.26 17.73
C ASP A 22 13.69 -58.65 16.41
N ARG A 23 13.45 -57.90 15.33
CA ARG A 23 14.13 -58.13 14.03
C ARG A 23 15.66 -58.01 14.13
N ILE A 24 16.19 -57.06 14.90
CA ILE A 24 17.64 -56.95 15.14
C ILE A 24 18.14 -58.17 15.90
N LYS A 25 17.45 -58.57 16.96
CA LYS A 25 17.80 -59.70 17.81
C LYS A 25 17.81 -61.00 17.01
N ASP A 26 16.76 -61.24 16.22
CA ASP A 26 16.65 -62.40 15.34
C ASP A 26 17.77 -62.42 14.31
N ARG A 27 18.12 -61.27 13.73
CA ARG A 27 19.25 -61.17 12.79
C ARG A 27 20.60 -61.45 13.44
N LEU A 28 20.78 -61.03 14.69
CA LEU A 28 22.01 -61.27 15.44
C LEU A 28 22.14 -62.75 15.87
N GLN A 29 21.02 -63.39 16.23
CA GLN A 29 20.98 -64.81 16.56
C GLN A 29 21.13 -65.69 15.32
N ALA A 30 20.45 -65.36 14.22
CA ALA A 30 20.53 -66.08 12.95
C ALA A 30 21.92 -65.97 12.29
N SER A 31 22.65 -64.88 12.54
CA SER A 31 24.04 -64.74 12.10
C SER A 31 25.06 -65.48 13.00
N GLY A 32 24.61 -66.17 14.05
CA GLY A 32 25.45 -67.05 14.88
C GLY A 32 26.65 -66.35 15.54
N GLY A 33 26.60 -65.02 15.71
CA GLY A 33 27.75 -64.20 16.11
C GLY A 33 28.79 -63.95 15.01
N ALA A 34 28.67 -64.59 13.84
CA ALA A 34 29.59 -64.49 12.70
C ALA A 34 29.27 -63.32 11.73
N GLY A 35 28.16 -62.60 11.94
CA GLY A 35 27.75 -61.46 11.10
C GLY A 35 28.45 -60.14 11.43
N LEU A 36 29.18 -60.08 12.54
CA LEU A 36 30.02 -58.95 12.90
C LEU A 36 31.46 -59.31 12.49
N PRO A 37 32.07 -58.59 11.54
CA PRO A 37 33.47 -58.82 11.21
C PRO A 37 34.32 -58.65 12.47
N GLU A 38 35.21 -59.61 12.77
CA GLU A 38 36.13 -59.50 13.91
C GLU A 38 37.08 -58.30 13.76
N GLU A 39 37.34 -57.90 12.52
CA GLU A 39 38.08 -56.69 12.20
C GLU A 39 37.12 -55.51 12.02
N THR A 40 37.42 -54.38 12.67
CA THR A 40 36.70 -53.13 12.45
C THR A 40 36.81 -52.76 10.97
N GLY A 41 35.67 -52.67 10.26
CA GLY A 41 35.62 -52.44 8.80
C GLY A 41 36.19 -51.09 8.32
N PHE A 42 36.73 -50.28 9.24
CA PHE A 42 37.37 -49.01 8.95
C PHE A 42 38.88 -49.13 9.15
N ARG A 43 39.54 -49.87 8.26
CA ARG A 43 41.00 -49.84 8.16
C ARG A 43 41.39 -48.82 7.10
N VAL A 44 42.22 -47.85 7.47
CA VAL A 44 42.83 -46.94 6.50
C VAL A 44 43.79 -47.72 5.60
N PRO A 45 43.87 -47.43 4.30
CA PRO A 45 44.87 -48.03 3.42
C PRO A 45 46.28 -47.82 3.97
N GLY A 46 47.15 -48.82 3.78
CA GLY A 46 48.58 -48.69 4.12
C GLY A 46 49.18 -47.45 3.46
N GLY A 47 49.94 -46.67 4.23
CA GLY A 47 50.56 -45.43 3.75
C GLY A 47 49.61 -44.24 3.56
N TYR A 48 48.33 -44.33 3.95
CA TYR A 48 47.37 -43.22 3.81
C TYR A 48 47.90 -41.90 4.39
N PHE A 49 48.56 -41.96 5.56
CA PHE A 49 49.07 -40.78 6.25
C PHE A 49 50.49 -40.36 5.82
N GLU A 50 51.24 -41.19 5.10
CA GLU A 50 52.64 -40.91 4.73
C GLU A 50 52.78 -39.62 3.91
N ASN A 51 51.88 -39.42 2.95
CA ASN A 51 51.86 -38.23 2.10
C ASN A 51 50.68 -37.30 2.42
N PHE A 52 50.03 -37.45 3.57
CA PHE A 52 48.88 -36.61 3.93
C PHE A 52 49.28 -35.15 4.10
N GLN A 53 50.39 -34.91 4.78
CA GLN A 53 50.98 -33.57 4.99
C GLN A 53 51.23 -32.90 3.63
N ASP A 54 51.89 -33.60 2.71
CA ASP A 54 52.25 -33.07 1.39
C ASP A 54 51.02 -32.81 0.52
N ARG A 55 50.01 -33.68 0.57
CA ARG A 55 48.73 -33.44 -0.12
C ARG A 55 47.98 -32.26 0.47
N LEU A 56 48.04 -32.07 1.78
CA LEU A 56 47.40 -30.96 2.46
C LEU A 56 48.09 -29.63 2.12
N THR A 57 49.42 -29.59 2.19
CA THR A 57 50.21 -28.40 1.83
C THR A 57 50.08 -28.09 0.33
N GLN A 58 50.05 -29.10 -0.55
CA GLN A 58 49.81 -28.88 -1.97
C GLN A 58 48.40 -28.34 -2.27
N ARG A 59 47.38 -28.76 -1.52
CA ARG A 59 46.03 -28.17 -1.66
C ARG A 59 46.00 -26.72 -1.16
N LEU A 60 46.65 -26.44 -0.03
CA LEU A 60 46.72 -25.10 0.55
C LEU A 60 47.64 -24.15 -0.23
N ALA A 61 48.66 -24.67 -0.93
CA ALA A 61 49.61 -23.89 -1.73
C ALA A 61 49.23 -23.82 -3.22
N GLY A 62 48.51 -24.82 -3.72
CA GLY A 62 47.90 -24.84 -5.07
C GLY A 62 46.68 -23.92 -5.18
N GLU A 63 46.07 -23.57 -4.04
CA GLU A 63 45.37 -22.31 -3.90
C GLU A 63 46.39 -21.18 -3.96
N GLN A 64 46.70 -20.72 -5.17
CA GLN A 64 47.40 -19.45 -5.32
C GLN A 64 46.70 -18.40 -4.43
N PRO A 65 47.42 -17.52 -3.73
CA PRO A 65 46.83 -16.47 -2.88
C PRO A 65 45.93 -15.46 -3.62
N GLY A 66 45.54 -15.74 -4.86
CA GLY A 66 44.65 -14.96 -5.71
C GLY A 66 43.41 -15.70 -6.26
N ASP A 67 43.26 -17.03 -6.15
CA ASP A 67 42.16 -17.74 -6.86
C ASP A 67 40.99 -18.21 -5.96
N SER A 68 41.18 -18.32 -4.63
CA SER A 68 40.10 -18.63 -3.68
C SER A 68 39.75 -17.50 -2.71
N ARG A 69 40.31 -16.30 -2.90
CA ARG A 69 39.69 -15.07 -2.35
C ARG A 69 38.47 -14.76 -3.20
N GLY A 70 37.34 -15.39 -2.84
CA GLY A 70 36.04 -15.17 -3.48
C GLY A 70 35.88 -13.70 -3.85
N LYS A 71 35.71 -13.44 -5.16
CA LYS A 71 35.77 -12.12 -5.79
C LYS A 71 35.00 -11.08 -4.97
N VAL A 72 35.70 -10.35 -4.11
CA VAL A 72 35.10 -9.29 -3.29
C VAL A 72 34.82 -8.11 -4.20
N ARG A 73 33.58 -8.01 -4.69
CA ARG A 73 33.11 -6.80 -5.36
C ARG A 73 32.81 -5.78 -4.28
N ARG A 74 33.57 -4.67 -4.26
CA ARG A 74 33.24 -3.51 -3.44
C ARG A 74 31.83 -3.03 -3.80
N LEU A 75 30.92 -3.04 -2.82
CA LEU A 75 29.49 -2.76 -3.03
C LEU A 75 29.21 -1.28 -3.34
N TRP A 76 30.13 -0.37 -3.00
CA TRP A 76 29.93 1.06 -3.19
C TRP A 76 30.86 1.58 -4.29
N PRO A 77 30.39 1.69 -5.54
CA PRO A 77 31.16 2.32 -6.59
C PRO A 77 31.22 3.83 -6.34
N ALA A 78 32.37 4.45 -6.58
CA ALA A 78 32.60 5.90 -6.38
C ALA A 78 31.62 6.82 -7.14
N ARG A 79 30.85 6.28 -8.08
CA ARG A 79 29.80 6.99 -8.85
C ARG A 79 28.50 7.22 -8.05
N LEU A 80 28.30 6.51 -6.93
CA LEU A 80 27.17 6.77 -6.01
C LEU A 80 27.32 8.11 -5.26
N GLY A 81 28.49 8.77 -5.30
CA GLY A 81 28.64 10.10 -4.69
C GLY A 81 27.81 11.19 -5.38
N TRP A 82 27.55 11.05 -6.69
CA TRP A 82 26.79 12.04 -7.45
C TRP A 82 25.27 11.83 -7.41
N THR A 83 24.81 10.66 -6.97
CA THR A 83 23.36 10.39 -6.88
C THR A 83 22.71 11.24 -5.78
N ALA A 84 23.46 11.56 -4.72
CA ALA A 84 22.99 12.47 -3.67
C ALA A 84 22.79 13.89 -4.21
N ALA A 85 23.72 14.39 -5.04
CA ALA A 85 23.61 15.72 -5.64
C ALA A 85 22.47 15.78 -6.67
N ALA A 86 22.29 14.75 -7.50
CA ALA A 86 21.18 14.65 -8.43
C ALA A 86 19.82 14.59 -7.72
N ALA A 87 19.70 13.81 -6.64
CA ALA A 87 18.49 13.75 -5.83
C ALA A 87 18.16 15.10 -5.18
N ALA A 88 19.16 15.80 -4.63
CA ALA A 88 18.97 17.13 -4.07
C ALA A 88 18.50 18.14 -5.13
N ALA A 89 19.04 18.08 -6.36
CA ALA A 89 18.61 18.95 -7.46
C ALA A 89 17.16 18.69 -7.89
N VAL A 90 16.73 17.41 -7.96
CA VAL A 90 15.34 17.05 -8.27
C VAL A 90 14.40 17.53 -7.16
N ILE A 91 14.77 17.36 -5.89
CA ILE A 91 13.98 17.86 -4.76
C ILE A 91 13.84 19.39 -4.85
N LEU A 92 14.94 20.11 -5.12
CA LEU A 92 14.90 21.56 -5.27
C LEU A 92 13.97 22.00 -6.41
N LEU A 93 14.01 21.29 -7.54
CA LEU A 93 13.15 21.55 -8.70
C LEU A 93 11.68 21.30 -8.38
N VAL A 94 11.36 20.23 -7.64
CA VAL A 94 9.99 19.93 -7.20
C VAL A 94 9.50 20.94 -6.16
N THR A 95 10.34 21.38 -5.22
CA THR A 95 9.95 22.38 -4.20
C THR A 95 9.86 23.80 -4.76
N PHE A 96 10.59 24.10 -5.83
CA PHE A 96 10.55 25.40 -6.51
C PHE A 96 9.45 25.46 -7.58
N TRP A 97 8.83 24.33 -7.91
CA TRP A 97 7.69 24.32 -8.81
C TRP A 97 6.49 24.93 -8.10
N PRO A 98 5.91 26.05 -8.58
CA PRO A 98 4.65 26.54 -8.04
C PRO A 98 3.61 25.48 -8.36
N ALA A 99 3.23 24.69 -7.35
CA ALA A 99 2.08 23.82 -7.45
C ALA A 99 0.88 24.71 -7.75
N SER A 100 0.36 24.63 -8.98
CA SER A 100 -0.92 25.23 -9.35
C SER A 100 -1.98 24.46 -8.58
N THR A 101 -2.21 24.85 -7.33
CA THR A 101 -3.48 24.59 -6.67
C THR A 101 -4.49 25.42 -7.46
N ALA A 102 -5.28 24.76 -8.30
CA ALA A 102 -6.53 25.36 -8.75
C ALA A 102 -7.30 25.68 -7.46
N ASP A 103 -7.55 26.96 -7.21
CA ASP A 103 -8.39 27.36 -6.09
C ASP A 103 -9.72 26.62 -6.21
N ALA A 104 -10.24 26.17 -5.06
CA ALA A 104 -11.54 25.51 -5.04
C ALA A 104 -12.58 26.55 -5.47
N LEU A 105 -13.27 26.27 -6.59
CA LEU A 105 -14.35 27.12 -7.10
C LEU A 105 -15.39 27.32 -5.99
N GLY A 106 -15.62 28.59 -5.64
CA GLY A 106 -16.60 28.99 -4.63
C GLY A 106 -17.87 29.54 -5.27
N PHE A 107 -18.93 29.70 -4.47
CA PHE A 107 -20.16 30.39 -4.91
C PHE A 107 -19.91 31.88 -5.27
N GLU A 108 -18.82 32.45 -4.78
CA GLU A 108 -18.34 33.80 -5.07
C GLU A 108 -17.94 33.98 -6.54
N ASP A 109 -17.51 32.89 -7.18
CA ASP A 109 -17.05 32.88 -8.56
C ASP A 109 -18.21 32.81 -9.57
N LEU A 110 -19.43 32.50 -9.10
CA LEU A 110 -20.60 32.45 -9.96
C LEU A 110 -21.08 33.87 -10.30
N ALA A 111 -21.26 34.12 -11.59
CA ALA A 111 -21.91 35.35 -12.03
C ALA A 111 -23.41 35.31 -11.66
N GLN A 112 -23.96 36.45 -11.25
CA GLN A 112 -25.41 36.59 -10.96
C GLN A 112 -26.27 36.12 -12.15
N THR A 113 -25.85 36.42 -13.38
CA THR A 113 -26.54 35.98 -14.61
C THR A 113 -26.56 34.45 -14.77
N GLU A 114 -25.55 33.75 -14.25
CA GLU A 114 -25.47 32.29 -14.32
C GLU A 114 -26.42 31.64 -13.31
N ILE A 115 -26.50 32.19 -12.09
CA ILE A 115 -27.47 31.79 -11.06
C ILE A 115 -28.90 32.01 -11.57
N GLN A 116 -29.17 33.20 -12.11
CA GLN A 116 -30.50 33.54 -12.65
C GLN A 116 -30.90 32.60 -13.79
N ARG A 117 -29.99 32.34 -14.73
CA ARG A 117 -30.26 31.43 -15.84
C ARG A 117 -30.55 30.01 -15.38
N TYR A 118 -29.82 29.50 -14.38
CA TYR A 118 -30.06 28.18 -13.82
C TYR A 118 -31.45 28.08 -13.20
N LEU A 119 -31.85 29.11 -12.44
CA LEU A 119 -33.16 29.16 -11.81
C LEU A 119 -34.30 29.37 -12.82
N GLU A 120 -34.08 30.09 -13.91
CA GLU A 120 -35.07 30.27 -14.97
C GLU A 120 -35.23 29.05 -15.89
N ASP A 121 -34.15 28.28 -16.13
CA ASP A 121 -34.18 27.11 -17.02
C ASP A 121 -34.83 25.89 -16.36
N ASP A 122 -34.62 25.71 -15.05
CA ASP A 122 -35.11 24.55 -14.27
C ASP A 122 -36.24 24.90 -13.27
N GLY A 123 -36.48 26.19 -13.00
CA GLY A 123 -37.42 26.66 -11.97
C GLY A 123 -38.90 26.59 -12.35
N ASP A 124 -39.24 26.21 -13.58
CA ASP A 124 -40.63 25.95 -13.97
C ASP A 124 -41.17 24.63 -13.38
N ASP A 125 -40.28 23.69 -13.01
CA ASP A 125 -40.68 22.36 -12.51
C ASP A 125 -40.66 22.26 -10.97
N MET A 126 -40.02 23.21 -10.26
CA MET A 126 -39.95 23.24 -8.78
C MET A 126 -40.69 24.45 -8.22
N GLY A 127 -41.85 24.23 -7.61
CA GLY A 127 -42.58 25.30 -6.93
C GLY A 127 -41.84 25.82 -5.69
N ALA A 128 -42.05 27.09 -5.34
CA ALA A 128 -41.47 27.71 -4.14
C ALA A 128 -41.71 26.89 -2.84
N TYR A 129 -42.84 26.17 -2.77
CA TYR A 129 -43.17 25.28 -1.67
C TYR A 129 -42.29 24.03 -1.59
N GLU A 130 -41.95 23.41 -2.73
CA GLU A 130 -41.07 22.23 -2.77
C GLU A 130 -39.62 22.62 -2.47
N LEU A 131 -39.19 23.79 -2.97
CA LEU A 131 -37.89 24.37 -2.63
C LEU A 131 -37.78 24.62 -1.12
N ALA A 132 -38.81 25.18 -0.49
CA ALA A 132 -38.83 25.42 0.95
C ALA A 132 -38.75 24.13 1.78
N GLU A 133 -39.32 23.02 1.31
CA GLU A 133 -39.23 21.70 1.97
C GLU A 133 -37.83 21.09 1.85
N SER A 134 -37.13 21.36 0.75
CA SER A 134 -35.77 20.85 0.50
C SER A 134 -34.68 21.58 1.27
N LEU A 135 -34.98 22.72 1.89
CA LEU A 135 -34.00 23.50 2.64
C LEU A 135 -33.61 22.80 3.95
N PRO A 136 -32.31 22.57 4.21
CA PRO A 136 -31.83 21.99 5.46
C PRO A 136 -31.84 23.05 6.57
N LEU A 137 -33.04 23.44 7.01
CA LEU A 137 -33.28 24.46 8.05
C LEU A 137 -32.61 24.13 9.40
N GLU A 138 -32.25 22.87 9.64
CA GLU A 138 -31.52 22.43 10.84
C GLU A 138 -30.01 22.74 10.77
N GLU A 139 -29.44 22.85 9.56
CA GLU A 139 -28.02 23.11 9.33
C GLU A 139 -27.72 24.60 9.10
N ILE A 140 -28.73 25.39 8.71
CA ILE A 140 -28.59 26.83 8.47
C ILE A 140 -28.74 27.59 9.79
N ALA A 141 -27.69 28.30 10.20
CA ALA A 141 -27.76 29.17 11.36
C ALA A 141 -28.63 30.40 11.04
N LEU A 142 -29.63 30.67 11.87
CA LEU A 142 -30.49 31.86 11.73
C LEU A 142 -29.68 33.17 11.73
N SER A 143 -28.50 33.18 12.36
CA SER A 143 -27.56 34.30 12.34
C SER A 143 -27.06 34.63 10.95
N ASP A 144 -26.70 33.61 10.15
CA ASP A 144 -26.08 33.78 8.84
C ASP A 144 -27.09 34.29 7.82
N VAL A 145 -28.36 33.86 7.98
CA VAL A 145 -29.48 34.41 7.21
C VAL A 145 -29.70 35.87 7.58
N LEU A 146 -29.75 36.21 8.87
CA LEU A 146 -29.96 37.60 9.29
C LEU A 146 -28.84 38.55 8.86
N GLU A 147 -27.60 38.05 8.78
CA GLU A 147 -26.43 38.80 8.33
C GLU A 147 -26.42 39.02 6.81
N SER A 148 -27.03 38.10 6.05
CA SER A 148 -27.14 38.16 4.59
C SER A 148 -28.46 38.76 4.08
N LEU A 149 -29.35 39.21 4.98
CA LEU A 149 -30.58 39.89 4.57
C LEU A 149 -30.25 41.23 3.89
N PRO A 150 -30.86 41.53 2.72
CA PRO A 150 -30.71 42.83 2.09
C PRO A 150 -31.26 43.96 2.98
N GLU A 151 -30.75 45.17 2.78
CA GLU A 151 -31.21 46.35 3.53
C GLU A 151 -32.70 46.64 3.24
N GLU A 152 -33.40 47.22 4.21
CA GLU A 152 -34.84 47.53 4.11
C GLU A 152 -35.17 48.35 2.86
N ASP A 153 -34.33 49.32 2.49
CA ASP A 153 -34.52 50.15 1.29
C ASP A 153 -34.50 49.30 0.00
N GLN A 154 -33.68 48.26 -0.07
CA GLN A 154 -33.61 47.37 -1.25
C GLN A 154 -34.84 46.46 -1.33
N ILE A 155 -35.36 46.03 -0.17
CA ILE A 155 -36.61 45.26 -0.09
C ILE A 155 -37.77 46.14 -0.56
N LEU A 156 -37.82 47.40 -0.12
CA LEU A 156 -38.85 48.36 -0.53
C LEU A 156 -38.80 48.67 -2.03
N ASP A 157 -37.60 48.78 -2.61
CA ASP A 157 -37.42 49.02 -4.05
C ASP A 157 -37.90 47.82 -4.88
N TYR A 158 -37.51 46.60 -4.49
CA TYR A 158 -37.99 45.36 -5.12
C TYR A 158 -39.52 45.23 -5.05
N LEU A 159 -40.10 45.44 -3.86
CA LEU A 159 -41.55 45.34 -3.67
C LEU A 159 -42.30 46.38 -4.48
N ASN A 160 -41.80 47.62 -4.59
CA ASN A 160 -42.42 48.64 -5.44
C ASN A 160 -42.33 48.27 -6.92
N GLN A 161 -41.19 47.76 -7.37
CA GLN A 161 -41.02 47.36 -8.77
C GLN A 161 -41.94 46.20 -9.19
N ASP A 162 -42.19 45.24 -8.29
CA ASP A 162 -43.02 44.07 -8.57
C ASP A 162 -44.50 44.26 -8.14
N SER A 163 -44.82 45.35 -7.42
CA SER A 163 -46.18 45.67 -6.95
C SER A 163 -47.17 45.87 -8.10
N GLU A 164 -46.72 46.32 -9.27
CA GLU A 164 -47.57 46.52 -10.45
C GLU A 164 -48.16 45.18 -10.93
N THR A 165 -47.40 44.10 -10.80
CA THR A 165 -47.80 42.72 -11.15
C THR A 165 -48.83 42.15 -10.17
N VAL A 166 -48.79 42.59 -8.91
CA VAL A 166 -49.70 42.11 -7.84
C VAL A 166 -51.05 42.83 -7.88
N ASP A 167 -51.10 44.10 -8.27
CA ASP A 167 -52.35 44.82 -8.45
C ASP A 167 -53.22 44.17 -9.55
N GLU A 168 -52.65 43.71 -10.66
CA GLU A 168 -53.39 42.99 -11.73
C GLU A 168 -54.10 41.72 -11.24
N LEU A 169 -53.59 41.07 -10.19
CA LEU A 169 -54.17 39.85 -9.59
C LEU A 169 -55.42 40.13 -8.74
N TYR A 170 -55.58 41.34 -8.20
CA TYR A 170 -56.76 41.72 -7.41
C TYR A 170 -57.88 42.35 -8.27
N TRP A 171 -57.56 42.87 -9.46
CA TRP A 171 -58.54 43.49 -10.36
C TRP A 171 -59.41 42.51 -11.18
N ASN A 172 -59.12 41.21 -11.16
CA ASN A 172 -59.92 40.16 -11.86
C ASN A 172 -60.95 39.45 -10.96
N GLY A 173 -61.28 40.04 -9.81
CA GLY A 173 -62.19 39.47 -8.81
C GLY A 173 -63.67 39.85 -8.94
N ASP A 174 -64.02 40.84 -9.76
CA ASP A 174 -65.41 41.30 -9.93
C ASP A 174 -65.70 41.66 -11.41
N GLU A 175 -66.04 40.65 -12.20
CA GLU A 175 -67.15 40.64 -13.20
C GLU A 175 -67.43 39.22 -13.72
#